data_AF-A0A1J7I9E8-F1
#
_entry.id   AF-A0A1J7I9E8-F1
#
_cell.length_a   1.000
_cell.length_b   1.000
_cell.length_c   1.000
_cell.angle_alpha   90.00
_cell.angle_beta   90.00
_cell.angle_gamma   90.00
#
_symmetry.space_group_name_H-M   'P 1'
#
loop_
_entity.id
_entity.type
_entity.pdbx_description
1 polymer ?
#
loop_
_entity_poly.entity_id
_entity_poly.type
_entity_poly.pdbx_seq_one_letter_code
_entity_poly.pdbx_strand_id
1 'polypeptide(L)'
;MSCSGSAPPSPSTASSGDASEGIDNLSQLDELPPVPGKRKRDQEAEDTIQEIESIKRQRKLSPETLQLAERVIDQARETIIDPDNGPEDTTMGRDMLKKILDEKDSLLKEKDSLLKEKDSLLKEKDSLRSLQFLLEAGDWAAAIVNPVRRQEKAMVNDMVTAETKALQRKHPNFPKLPQADKNQINETVNKDPKINWKAMDGRADDVRARLSQDLQSISAWRASGEDPAKAPSTPYFDRMLEACKMANVKFDVFKAAVDLSTDRNNLAHNPPPQISQHLQPGPGNVVDWAALKISFEAAKNTVRKAHGNGYLDADQLKVFLKLIDGVFGTLQAPDPSTGVAKDTAETGHILKNHRDAQTAATKAARWIAPASPYHQGKWADVPK
;
A
#
# COMPACT_ATOMS: atom_id res chain seq x y z
N MET A 1 -27.98 19.77 16.77
CA MET A 1 -28.63 20.58 15.72
C MET A 1 -29.78 19.75 15.17
N SER A 2 -31.00 20.08 15.57
CA SER A 2 -32.23 19.36 15.21
C SER A 2 -32.87 20.06 14.02
N CYS A 3 -33.19 19.34 12.96
CA CYS A 3 -34.00 19.85 11.86
C CYS A 3 -35.31 19.07 11.81
N SER A 4 -36.37 19.73 12.26
CA SER A 4 -37.78 19.39 12.09
C SER A 4 -38.31 19.99 10.79
N GLY A 5 -39.29 19.31 10.19
CA GLY A 5 -39.81 19.59 8.85
C GLY A 5 -40.76 20.77 8.74
N SER A 6 -41.30 20.95 7.54
CA SER A 6 -42.74 21.07 7.23
C SER A 6 -42.94 21.56 5.79
N ALA A 7 -43.89 20.96 5.10
CA ALA A 7 -44.39 21.35 3.78
C ALA A 7 -45.23 22.65 3.84
N PRO A 8 -45.45 23.31 2.68
CA PRO A 8 -46.64 24.14 2.51
C PRO A 8 -47.25 23.96 1.07
N PRO A 9 -48.32 24.69 0.67
CA PRO A 9 -49.66 24.09 0.50
C PRO A 9 -50.27 24.32 -0.90
N SER A 10 -51.43 23.70 -1.14
CA SER A 10 -52.34 24.01 -2.26
C SER A 10 -53.23 25.24 -1.98
N PRO A 11 -53.62 26.02 -3.00
CA PRO A 11 -54.81 26.87 -2.99
C PRO A 11 -55.86 26.31 -3.98
N SER A 12 -57.10 26.02 -3.58
CA SER A 12 -58.24 26.90 -3.27
C SER A 12 -59.01 27.40 -4.51
N THR A 13 -60.28 27.02 -4.51
CA THR A 13 -61.43 27.31 -5.38
C THR A 13 -61.97 28.75 -5.31
N ALA A 14 -62.57 29.23 -6.42
CA ALA A 14 -63.61 30.27 -6.50
C ALA A 14 -64.47 29.95 -7.75
N SER A 15 -65.80 29.74 -7.68
CA SER A 15 -66.91 30.73 -7.56
C SER A 15 -66.87 31.75 -8.70
N SER A 16 -67.90 32.13 -9.47
CA SER A 16 -69.36 31.93 -9.54
C SER A 16 -69.81 32.83 -10.71
N GLY A 17 -70.87 32.53 -11.45
CA GLY A 17 -71.41 33.50 -12.40
C GLY A 17 -72.47 32.94 -13.34
N ASP A 18 -73.68 33.44 -13.18
CA ASP A 18 -74.94 33.01 -13.77
C ASP A 18 -75.33 33.88 -14.99
N ALA A 19 -76.40 33.44 -15.68
CA ALA A 19 -77.32 34.20 -16.55
C ALA A 19 -77.09 34.30 -18.08
N SER A 20 -77.91 33.49 -18.77
CA SER A 20 -78.99 33.84 -19.74
C SER A 20 -78.71 34.29 -21.19
N GLU A 21 -79.40 33.54 -22.07
CA GLU A 21 -80.14 33.92 -23.29
C GLU A 21 -79.41 34.20 -24.62
N GLY A 22 -79.86 33.48 -25.66
CA GLY A 22 -79.56 33.73 -27.07
C GLY A 22 -79.98 32.54 -27.96
N ILE A 23 -81.18 32.61 -28.51
CA ILE A 23 -81.75 31.70 -29.51
C ILE A 23 -81.18 32.03 -30.91
N ASP A 24 -81.25 31.05 -31.82
CA ASP A 24 -81.03 31.08 -33.29
C ASP A 24 -79.63 30.72 -33.84
N ASN A 25 -79.45 29.47 -34.29
CA ASN A 25 -79.33 29.17 -35.73
C ASN A 25 -79.19 27.66 -36.01
N LEU A 26 -80.10 27.16 -36.85
CA LEU A 26 -80.13 25.82 -37.40
C LEU A 26 -79.48 25.86 -38.79
N SER A 27 -78.20 25.50 -38.89
CA SER A 27 -77.58 24.91 -40.10
C SER A 27 -76.06 24.86 -39.97
N GLN A 28 -75.51 23.73 -39.49
CA GLN A 28 -74.17 23.24 -39.84
C GLN A 28 -74.02 21.79 -39.35
N LEU A 29 -74.18 20.86 -40.29
CA LEU A 29 -73.61 19.52 -40.20
C LEU A 29 -72.11 19.67 -40.44
N ASP A 30 -71.28 19.48 -39.41
CA ASP A 30 -69.98 18.80 -39.54
C ASP A 30 -69.36 18.50 -38.16
N GLU A 31 -68.87 17.27 -38.05
CA GLU A 31 -67.96 16.70 -37.03
C GLU A 31 -68.34 16.81 -35.54
N LEU A 32 -68.88 15.70 -35.00
CA LEU A 32 -68.86 15.41 -33.57
C LEU A 32 -67.41 15.49 -33.03
N PRO A 33 -67.15 16.16 -31.89
CA PRO A 33 -65.83 16.14 -31.30
C PRO A 33 -65.44 14.69 -30.96
N PRO A 34 -64.20 14.26 -31.26
CA PRO A 34 -63.78 12.90 -30.97
C PRO A 34 -63.87 12.63 -29.47
N VAL A 35 -64.44 11.47 -29.13
CA VAL A 35 -64.61 10.98 -27.75
C VAL A 35 -63.28 11.12 -26.99
N PRO A 36 -63.24 11.77 -25.80
CA PRO A 36 -61.99 12.07 -25.07
C PRO A 36 -61.08 10.86 -24.81
N GLY A 37 -61.64 9.65 -24.72
CA GLY A 37 -60.90 8.40 -24.55
C GLY A 37 -60.13 7.92 -25.79
N LYS A 38 -60.49 8.36 -27.01
CA LYS A 38 -59.79 7.98 -28.25
C LYS A 38 -58.42 8.66 -28.34
N ARG A 39 -58.37 9.98 -28.14
CA ARG A 39 -57.13 10.78 -28.19
C ARG A 39 -56.06 10.32 -27.19
N LYS A 40 -56.49 9.86 -26.00
CA LYS A 40 -55.55 9.40 -24.96
C LYS A 40 -54.91 8.06 -25.32
N ARG A 41 -55.68 7.12 -25.90
CA ARG A 41 -55.17 5.79 -26.31
C ARG A 41 -54.21 5.89 -27.50
N ASP A 42 -54.55 6.71 -28.49
CA ASP A 42 -53.70 6.95 -29.67
C ASP A 42 -52.34 7.54 -29.23
N GLN A 43 -52.36 8.47 -28.26
CA GLN A 43 -51.14 9.04 -27.69
C GLN A 43 -50.29 7.99 -26.93
N GLU A 44 -50.91 7.13 -26.11
CA GLU A 44 -50.21 6.08 -25.37
C GLU A 44 -49.53 5.05 -26.31
N ALA A 45 -50.17 4.75 -27.45
CA ALA A 45 -49.60 3.91 -28.50
C ALA A 45 -48.43 4.59 -29.23
N GLU A 46 -48.56 5.87 -29.59
CA GLU A 46 -47.47 6.65 -30.19
C GLU A 46 -46.26 6.77 -29.26
N ASP A 47 -46.49 7.05 -27.97
CA ASP A 47 -45.44 7.13 -26.95
C ASP A 47 -44.70 5.79 -26.81
N THR A 48 -45.44 4.67 -26.90
CA THR A 48 -44.88 3.31 -26.87
C THR A 48 -43.98 3.04 -28.09
N ILE A 49 -44.42 3.44 -29.29
CA ILE A 49 -43.61 3.30 -30.52
C ILE A 49 -42.32 4.12 -30.39
N GLN A 50 -42.43 5.39 -30.00
CA GLN A 50 -41.27 6.29 -29.88
C GLN A 50 -40.25 5.76 -28.84
N GLU A 51 -40.72 5.26 -27.70
CA GLU A 51 -39.84 4.69 -26.68
C GLU A 51 -39.12 3.43 -27.18
N ILE A 52 -39.84 2.49 -27.79
CA ILE A 52 -39.23 1.25 -28.28
C ILE A 52 -38.25 1.53 -29.42
N GLU A 53 -38.56 2.45 -30.33
CA GLU A 53 -37.61 2.88 -31.35
C GLU A 53 -36.37 3.55 -30.75
N SER A 54 -36.53 4.34 -29.70
CA SER A 54 -35.40 4.91 -28.95
C SER A 54 -34.52 3.82 -28.35
N ILE A 55 -35.13 2.79 -27.74
CA ILE A 55 -34.42 1.62 -27.21
C ILE A 55 -33.64 0.90 -28.32
N LYS A 56 -34.27 0.65 -29.48
CA LYS A 56 -33.62 0.02 -30.65
C LYS A 56 -32.41 0.83 -31.14
N ARG A 57 -32.49 2.16 -31.11
CA ARG A 57 -31.38 3.06 -31.52
C ARG A 57 -30.24 3.09 -30.50
N GLN A 58 -30.56 3.07 -29.21
CA GLN A 58 -29.59 3.24 -28.14
C GLN A 58 -28.90 1.93 -27.72
N ARG A 59 -29.56 0.78 -27.92
CA ARG A 59 -29.09 -0.53 -27.44
C ARG A 59 -28.92 -1.52 -28.58
N LYS A 60 -27.85 -2.32 -28.51
CA LYS A 60 -27.67 -3.46 -29.42
C LYS A 60 -28.53 -4.64 -28.93
N LEU A 61 -29.71 -4.82 -29.52
CA LEU A 61 -30.63 -5.90 -29.18
C LEU A 61 -30.24 -7.21 -29.86
N SER A 62 -30.56 -8.35 -29.22
CA SER A 62 -30.46 -9.66 -29.89
C SER A 62 -31.58 -9.80 -30.92
N PRO A 63 -31.44 -10.67 -31.95
CA PRO A 63 -32.47 -10.88 -32.96
C PRO A 63 -33.86 -11.17 -32.38
N GLU A 64 -33.94 -11.96 -31.32
CA GLU A 64 -35.20 -12.30 -30.63
C GLU A 64 -35.83 -11.10 -29.91
N THR A 65 -35.02 -10.29 -29.21
CA THR A 65 -35.51 -9.07 -28.54
C THR A 65 -35.91 -8.00 -29.56
N LEU A 66 -35.23 -7.96 -30.71
CA LEU A 66 -35.58 -7.08 -31.83
C LEU A 66 -36.93 -7.47 -32.43
N GLN A 67 -37.17 -8.76 -32.68
CA GLN A 67 -38.45 -9.28 -33.17
C GLN A 67 -39.59 -9.02 -32.19
N LEU A 68 -39.35 -9.15 -30.89
CA LEU A 68 -40.34 -8.79 -29.86
C LEU A 68 -40.63 -7.28 -29.89
N ALA A 69 -39.60 -6.44 -29.96
CA ALA A 69 -39.77 -4.99 -30.06
C ALA A 69 -40.54 -4.57 -31.33
N GLU A 70 -40.29 -5.23 -32.46
CA GLU A 70 -41.02 -5.00 -33.72
C GLU A 70 -42.49 -5.42 -33.60
N ARG A 71 -42.77 -6.58 -32.99
CA ARG A 71 -44.14 -7.02 -32.72
C ARG A 71 -44.92 -6.03 -31.86
N VAL A 72 -44.30 -5.48 -30.81
CA VAL A 72 -44.95 -4.49 -29.94
C VAL A 72 -45.19 -3.17 -30.67
N ILE A 73 -44.27 -2.75 -31.56
CA ILE A 73 -44.48 -1.57 -32.42
C ILE A 73 -45.64 -1.81 -33.39
N ASP A 74 -45.70 -2.98 -34.03
CA ASP A 74 -46.76 -3.31 -34.99
C ASP A 74 -48.12 -3.38 -34.29
N GLN A 75 -48.20 -3.99 -33.10
CA GLN A 75 -49.41 -3.99 -32.27
C GLN A 75 -49.83 -2.58 -31.86
N ALA A 76 -48.89 -1.72 -31.46
CA ALA A 76 -49.18 -0.32 -31.14
C ALA A 76 -49.72 0.46 -32.36
N ARG A 77 -49.20 0.20 -33.56
CA ARG A 77 -49.69 0.79 -34.81
C ARG A 77 -51.09 0.30 -35.14
N GLU A 78 -51.37 -0.98 -34.93
CA GLU A 78 -52.71 -1.55 -35.12
C GLU A 78 -53.74 -0.94 -34.15
N THR A 79 -53.37 -0.68 -32.88
CA THR A 79 -54.25 0.01 -31.91
C THR A 79 -54.65 1.43 -32.36
N ILE A 80 -53.78 2.14 -33.10
CA ILE A 80 -54.07 3.48 -33.65
C ILE A 80 -55.05 3.38 -34.84
N ILE A 81 -54.93 2.33 -35.66
CA ILE A 81 -55.74 2.13 -36.86
C ILE A 81 -57.13 1.58 -36.50
N ASP A 82 -57.20 0.61 -35.60
CA ASP A 82 -58.42 -0.08 -35.16
C ASP A 82 -58.59 0.03 -33.63
N PRO A 83 -59.40 0.99 -33.15
CA PRO A 83 -59.54 1.30 -31.73
C PRO A 83 -60.35 0.25 -30.93
N ASP A 84 -60.91 -0.78 -31.60
CA ASP A 84 -61.58 -1.91 -30.96
C ASP A 84 -60.58 -3.02 -30.57
N ASN A 85 -59.35 -2.99 -31.11
CA ASN A 85 -58.25 -3.81 -30.61
C ASN A 85 -57.73 -3.19 -29.30
N GLY A 86 -57.97 -3.88 -28.18
CA GLY A 86 -57.72 -3.35 -26.84
C GLY A 86 -56.27 -2.91 -26.60
N PRO A 87 -56.02 -1.78 -25.91
CA PRO A 87 -54.67 -1.28 -25.63
C PRO A 87 -53.86 -2.17 -24.65
N GLU A 88 -54.52 -3.12 -23.99
CA GLU A 88 -53.91 -3.97 -22.96
C GLU A 88 -52.77 -4.85 -23.50
N ASP A 89 -52.89 -5.36 -24.73
CA ASP A 89 -51.88 -6.23 -25.35
C ASP A 89 -50.57 -5.45 -25.66
N THR A 90 -50.70 -4.20 -26.11
CA THR A 90 -49.58 -3.32 -26.41
C THR A 90 -48.84 -2.90 -25.14
N THR A 91 -49.57 -2.58 -24.06
CA THR A 91 -48.97 -2.29 -22.75
C THR A 91 -48.25 -3.50 -22.17
N MET A 92 -48.87 -4.69 -22.22
CA MET A 92 -48.25 -5.92 -21.72
C MET A 92 -46.96 -6.28 -22.48
N GLY A 93 -46.96 -6.13 -23.81
CA GLY A 93 -45.79 -6.35 -24.64
C GLY A 93 -44.64 -5.38 -24.36
N ARG A 94 -44.96 -4.09 -24.17
CA ARG A 94 -44.01 -3.05 -23.76
C ARG A 94 -43.38 -3.35 -22.40
N ASP A 95 -44.21 -3.72 -21.42
CA ASP A 95 -43.75 -4.03 -20.06
C ASP A 95 -42.89 -5.29 -20.03
N MET A 96 -43.25 -6.31 -20.82
CA MET A 96 -42.44 -7.52 -20.97
C MET A 96 -41.07 -7.20 -21.60
N LEU A 97 -41.04 -6.36 -22.64
CA LEU A 97 -39.78 -5.93 -23.27
C LEU A 97 -38.89 -5.18 -22.29
N LYS A 98 -39.45 -4.24 -21.52
CA LYS A 98 -38.72 -3.50 -20.47
C LYS A 98 -38.16 -4.45 -19.42
N LYS A 99 -38.98 -5.38 -18.92
CA LYS A 99 -38.56 -6.38 -17.95
C LYS A 99 -37.39 -7.23 -18.45
N ILE A 100 -37.43 -7.69 -19.71
CA ILE A 100 -36.32 -8.45 -20.32
C ILE A 100 -35.04 -7.62 -20.38
N LEU A 101 -35.13 -6.33 -20.70
CA LEU A 101 -33.97 -5.44 -20.76
C LEU A 101 -33.41 -5.16 -19.37
N ASP A 102 -34.26 -4.94 -18.38
CA ASP A 102 -33.87 -4.75 -16.98
C ASP A 102 -33.20 -6.01 -16.41
N GLU A 103 -33.72 -7.19 -16.71
CA GLU A 103 -33.11 -8.47 -16.35
C GLU A 103 -31.73 -8.64 -17.01
N LYS A 104 -31.58 -8.29 -18.30
CA LYS A 104 -30.28 -8.31 -19.00
C LYS A 104 -29.28 -7.33 -18.36
N ASP A 105 -29.72 -6.11 -18.05
CA ASP A 105 -28.86 -5.10 -17.40
C ASP A 105 -28.46 -5.56 -15.99
N SER A 106 -29.37 -6.21 -15.26
CA SER A 106 -29.09 -6.82 -13.95
C SER A 106 -28.05 -7.94 -14.07
N LEU A 107 -28.20 -8.86 -15.03
CA LEU A 107 -27.24 -9.94 -15.28
C LEU A 107 -25.86 -9.42 -15.69
N LEU A 108 -25.80 -8.34 -16.48
CA LEU A 108 -24.53 -7.69 -16.83
C LEU A 108 -23.84 -7.10 -15.60
N LYS A 109 -24.58 -6.42 -14.72
CA LYS A 109 -24.04 -5.89 -13.45
C LYS A 109 -23.54 -7.00 -12.53
N GLU A 110 -24.25 -8.12 -12.46
CA GLU A 110 -23.83 -9.30 -11.70
C GLU A 110 -22.54 -9.89 -12.28
N LYS A 111 -22.47 -10.07 -13.60
CA LYS A 111 -21.26 -10.54 -14.29
C LYS A 111 -20.05 -9.62 -14.05
N ASP A 112 -20.23 -8.31 -14.12
CA ASP A 112 -19.16 -7.35 -13.83
C ASP A 112 -18.72 -7.42 -12.37
N SER A 113 -19.65 -7.66 -11.44
CA SER A 113 -19.34 -7.85 -10.03
C SER A 113 -18.54 -9.13 -9.79
N LEU A 114 -18.93 -10.24 -10.43
CA LEU A 114 -18.21 -11.52 -10.40
C LEU A 114 -16.80 -11.41 -11.01
N LEU A 115 -16.64 -10.64 -12.09
CA LEU A 115 -15.32 -10.39 -12.67
C LEU A 115 -14.40 -9.63 -11.71
N LYS A 116 -14.92 -8.59 -11.04
CA LYS A 116 -14.17 -7.86 -10.01
C LYS A 116 -13.77 -8.75 -8.83
N GLU A 117 -14.68 -9.60 -8.38
CA GLU A 117 -14.41 -10.57 -7.31
C GLU A 117 -13.32 -11.57 -7.74
N LYS A 118 -13.41 -12.11 -8.95
CA LYS A 118 -12.38 -13.01 -9.51
C LYS A 118 -11.01 -12.34 -9.58
N ASP A 119 -10.94 -11.09 -10.01
CA ASP A 119 -9.69 -10.32 -10.04
C ASP A 119 -9.13 -10.07 -8.64
N SER A 120 -10.00 -9.83 -7.65
CA SER A 120 -9.61 -9.71 -6.24
C SER A 120 -9.01 -11.02 -5.71
N LEU A 121 -9.68 -12.15 -5.95
CA LEU A 121 -9.21 -13.48 -5.54
C LEU A 121 -7.88 -13.86 -6.19
N LEU A 122 -7.66 -13.47 -7.45
CA LEU A 122 -6.37 -13.67 -8.12
C LEU A 122 -5.25 -12.88 -7.43
N LYS A 123 -5.49 -11.61 -7.09
CA LYS A 123 -4.52 -10.78 -6.34
C LYS A 123 -4.20 -11.35 -4.96
N GLU A 124 -5.21 -11.84 -4.25
CA GLU A 124 -5.03 -12.49 -2.94
C GLU A 124 -4.20 -13.77 -3.07
N LYS A 125 -4.51 -14.61 -4.08
CA LYS A 125 -3.75 -15.83 -4.37
C LYS A 125 -2.29 -15.54 -4.69
N ASP A 126 -2.01 -14.52 -5.49
CA ASP A 126 -0.63 -14.13 -5.81
C ASP A 126 0.10 -13.55 -4.59
N SER A 127 -0.61 -12.84 -3.72
CA SER A 127 -0.08 -12.35 -2.44
C SER A 127 0.27 -13.51 -1.49
N LEU A 128 -0.59 -14.52 -1.38
CA LEU A 128 -0.34 -15.72 -0.57
C LEU A 128 0.84 -16.53 -1.10
N ARG A 129 0.95 -16.69 -2.43
CA ARG A 129 2.11 -17.35 -3.06
C ARG A 129 3.41 -16.60 -2.76
N SER A 130 3.36 -15.26 -2.82
CA SER A 130 4.52 -14.42 -2.51
C SER A 130 4.91 -14.54 -1.03
N LEU A 131 3.93 -14.57 -0.11
CA LEU A 131 4.16 -14.79 1.32
C LEU A 131 4.79 -16.16 1.58
N GLN A 132 4.21 -17.22 1.01
CA GLN A 132 4.74 -18.58 1.15
C GLN A 132 6.19 -18.64 0.66
N PHE A 133 6.46 -18.12 -0.53
CA PHE A 133 7.83 -18.07 -1.07
C PHE A 133 8.79 -17.30 -0.16
N LEU A 134 8.41 -16.13 0.35
CA LEU A 134 9.27 -15.32 1.21
C LEU A 134 9.55 -15.97 2.56
N LEU A 135 8.58 -16.70 3.12
CA LEU A 135 8.77 -17.44 4.35
C LEU A 135 9.69 -18.64 4.14
N GLU A 136 9.48 -19.41 3.07
CA GLU A 136 10.31 -20.58 2.74
C GLU A 136 11.73 -20.16 2.35
N ALA A 137 11.88 -19.26 1.37
CA ALA A 137 13.18 -18.78 0.90
C ALA A 137 13.92 -17.92 1.94
N GLY A 138 13.19 -17.33 2.88
CA GLY A 138 13.70 -16.46 3.92
C GLY A 138 14.75 -17.11 4.82
N ASP A 139 14.52 -18.36 5.22
CA ASP A 139 15.45 -19.10 6.07
C ASP A 139 16.72 -19.50 5.30
N TRP A 140 16.57 -19.87 4.03
CA TRP A 140 17.71 -20.10 3.12
C TRP A 140 18.53 -18.83 2.91
N ALA A 141 17.86 -17.70 2.73
CA ALA A 141 18.50 -16.40 2.60
C ALA A 141 19.30 -16.05 3.87
N ALA A 142 18.71 -16.24 5.05
CA ALA A 142 19.42 -16.06 6.32
C ALA A 142 20.61 -17.02 6.48
N ALA A 143 20.47 -18.27 6.01
CA ALA A 143 21.55 -19.27 6.01
C ALA A 143 22.72 -18.89 5.08
N ILE A 144 22.51 -18.02 4.08
CA ILE A 144 23.56 -17.46 3.22
C ILE A 144 24.15 -16.18 3.84
N VAL A 145 23.30 -15.26 4.31
CA VAL A 145 23.72 -13.96 4.85
C VAL A 145 24.57 -14.12 6.11
N ASN A 146 24.18 -15.03 7.01
CA ASN A 146 24.86 -15.20 8.29
C ASN A 146 26.32 -15.69 8.17
N PRO A 147 26.66 -16.71 7.35
CA PRO A 147 28.04 -17.07 7.06
C PRO A 147 28.88 -15.90 6.53
N VAL A 148 28.36 -15.13 5.58
CA VAL A 148 29.09 -13.97 5.01
C VAL A 148 29.36 -12.92 6.09
N ARG A 149 28.37 -12.60 6.93
CA ARG A 149 28.55 -11.73 8.10
C ARG A 149 29.61 -12.25 9.09
N ARG A 150 29.66 -13.56 9.31
CA ARG A 150 30.71 -14.17 10.15
C ARG A 150 32.10 -14.00 9.54
N GLN A 151 32.22 -14.03 8.21
CA GLN A 151 33.52 -13.79 7.55
C GLN A 151 33.99 -12.36 7.72
N GLU A 152 33.11 -11.36 7.68
CA GLU A 152 33.53 -9.98 8.01
C GLU A 152 34.11 -9.88 9.42
N LYS A 153 33.50 -10.57 10.39
CA LYS A 153 34.07 -10.63 11.75
C LYS A 153 35.46 -11.28 11.76
N ALA A 154 35.66 -12.35 10.97
CA ALA A 154 36.97 -12.98 10.83
C ALA A 154 37.99 -12.01 10.20
N MET A 155 37.60 -11.30 9.14
CA MET A 155 38.43 -10.28 8.48
C MET A 155 38.85 -9.17 9.44
N VAL A 156 37.93 -8.68 10.28
CA VAL A 156 38.25 -7.69 11.32
C VAL A 156 39.29 -8.26 12.29
N ASN A 157 39.13 -9.50 12.75
CA ASN A 157 40.08 -10.14 13.67
C ASN A 157 41.48 -10.33 13.02
N ASP A 158 41.53 -10.69 11.75
CA ASP A 158 42.77 -10.83 10.99
C ASP A 158 43.47 -9.47 10.84
N MET A 159 42.71 -8.40 10.57
CA MET A 159 43.22 -7.03 10.52
C MET A 159 43.77 -6.57 11.88
N VAL A 160 43.03 -6.82 12.98
CA VAL A 160 43.53 -6.56 14.35
C VAL A 160 44.85 -7.29 14.57
N THR A 161 44.91 -8.58 14.24
CA THR A 161 46.11 -9.40 14.44
C THR A 161 47.30 -8.89 13.63
N ALA A 162 47.06 -8.53 12.37
CA ALA A 162 48.09 -8.00 11.48
C ALA A 162 48.63 -6.65 11.97
N GLU A 163 47.76 -5.72 12.35
CA GLU A 163 48.15 -4.39 12.81
C GLU A 163 48.83 -4.46 14.18
N THR A 164 48.33 -5.28 15.10
CA THR A 164 49.01 -5.55 16.38
C THR A 164 50.43 -6.07 16.14
N LYS A 165 50.62 -7.05 15.23
CA LYS A 165 51.96 -7.55 14.88
C LYS A 165 52.83 -6.46 14.23
N ALA A 166 52.26 -5.60 13.38
CA ALA A 166 52.98 -4.51 12.75
C ALA A 166 53.48 -3.47 13.79
N LEU A 167 52.64 -3.09 14.75
CA LEU A 167 53.02 -2.22 15.86
C LEU A 167 54.06 -2.89 16.77
N GLN A 168 53.89 -4.18 17.10
CA GLN A 168 54.88 -4.93 17.88
C GLN A 168 56.27 -4.90 17.24
N ARG A 169 56.38 -5.03 15.91
CA ARG A 169 57.65 -4.94 15.18
C ARG A 169 58.30 -3.56 15.27
N LYS A 170 57.50 -2.48 15.39
CA LYS A 170 57.99 -1.11 15.60
C LYS A 170 58.49 -0.87 17.03
N HIS A 171 58.20 -1.78 17.96
CA HIS A 171 58.66 -1.74 19.36
C HIS A 171 59.59 -2.93 19.65
N PRO A 172 60.91 -2.81 19.44
CA PRO A 172 61.87 -3.93 19.59
C PRO A 172 61.84 -4.61 20.97
N ASN A 173 61.41 -3.88 22.01
CA ASN A 173 61.29 -4.37 23.39
C ASN A 173 59.86 -4.82 23.76
N PHE A 174 58.95 -5.00 22.80
CA PHE A 174 57.55 -5.34 23.07
C PHE A 174 57.35 -6.50 24.08
N PRO A 175 58.10 -7.63 24.01
CA PRO A 175 57.95 -8.70 24.98
C PRO A 175 58.19 -8.26 26.44
N LYS A 176 59.07 -7.28 26.64
CA LYS A 176 59.49 -6.75 27.94
C LYS A 176 58.67 -5.54 28.40
N LEU A 177 57.74 -5.04 27.59
CA LEU A 177 56.90 -3.91 28.01
C LEU A 177 55.98 -4.30 29.18
N PRO A 178 55.71 -3.36 30.10
CA PRO A 178 54.64 -3.46 31.08
C PRO A 178 53.30 -3.86 30.43
N GLN A 179 52.47 -4.59 31.17
CA GLN A 179 51.17 -5.05 30.65
C GLN A 179 50.24 -3.88 30.28
N ALA A 180 50.32 -2.75 31.00
CA ALA A 180 49.56 -1.55 30.68
C ALA A 180 49.89 -1.02 29.27
N ASP A 181 51.16 -1.00 28.88
CA ASP A 181 51.59 -0.53 27.56
C ASP A 181 51.18 -1.51 26.45
N LYS A 182 51.27 -2.82 26.73
CA LYS A 182 50.75 -3.87 25.82
C LYS A 182 49.23 -3.71 25.59
N ASN A 183 48.49 -3.42 26.66
CA ASN A 183 47.05 -3.14 26.58
C ASN A 183 46.78 -1.86 25.78
N GLN A 184 47.59 -0.81 25.97
CA GLN A 184 47.46 0.45 25.21
C GLN A 184 47.72 0.26 23.72
N ILE A 185 48.67 -0.60 23.33
CA ILE A 185 48.91 -0.96 21.93
C ILE A 185 47.66 -1.66 21.35
N ASN A 186 47.12 -2.66 22.07
CA ASN A 186 45.90 -3.34 21.62
C ASN A 186 44.69 -2.41 21.56
N GLU A 187 44.54 -1.48 22.51
CA GLU A 187 43.49 -0.46 22.47
C GLU A 187 43.64 0.48 21.28
N THR A 188 44.86 0.87 20.94
CA THR A 188 45.15 1.72 19.77
C THR A 188 44.69 1.02 18.49
N VAL A 189 45.00 -0.28 18.33
CA VAL A 189 44.56 -1.08 17.18
C VAL A 189 43.04 -1.20 17.12
N ASN A 190 42.39 -1.52 18.25
CA ASN A 190 40.93 -1.65 18.30
C ASN A 190 40.19 -0.32 18.09
N LYS A 191 40.88 0.82 18.31
CA LYS A 191 40.36 2.16 18.03
C LYS A 191 40.64 2.62 16.60
N ASP A 192 41.41 1.86 15.81
CA ASP A 192 41.68 2.21 14.41
C ASP A 192 40.36 2.20 13.61
N PRO A 193 39.99 3.34 13.00
CA PRO A 193 38.76 3.42 12.25
C PRO A 193 38.62 2.42 11.12
N LYS A 194 39.72 2.04 10.46
CA LYS A 194 39.72 1.08 9.36
C LYS A 194 39.41 -0.34 9.81
N ILE A 195 39.76 -0.68 11.05
CA ILE A 195 39.60 -2.02 11.61
C ILE A 195 38.19 -2.20 12.17
N ASN A 196 37.68 -1.20 12.88
CA ASN A 196 36.37 -1.30 13.53
C ASN A 196 35.20 -0.99 12.57
N TRP A 197 35.49 -0.49 11.37
CA TRP A 197 34.47 -0.25 10.35
C TRP A 197 33.93 -1.59 9.81
N LYS A 198 32.60 -1.71 9.75
CA LYS A 198 31.89 -2.91 9.31
C LYS A 198 30.88 -2.53 8.23
N ALA A 199 30.90 -3.27 7.13
CA ALA A 199 29.99 -3.11 6.02
C ALA A 199 28.63 -3.77 6.28
N MET A 200 28.59 -4.87 7.03
CA MET A 200 27.37 -5.68 7.21
C MET A 200 26.79 -5.62 8.63
N ASP A 201 27.14 -4.60 9.41
CA ASP A 201 26.55 -4.39 10.73
C ASP A 201 25.08 -3.92 10.63
N GLY A 202 24.27 -4.31 11.61
CA GLY A 202 22.83 -3.99 11.64
C GLY A 202 21.91 -5.01 10.96
N ARG A 203 20.69 -4.57 10.64
CA ARG A 203 19.66 -5.41 10.03
C ARG A 203 19.87 -5.57 8.52
N ALA A 204 19.14 -6.48 7.88
CA ALA A 204 19.29 -6.74 6.45
C ALA A 204 18.99 -5.50 5.59
N ASP A 205 18.04 -4.65 6.01
CA ASP A 205 17.71 -3.38 5.39
C ASP A 205 18.85 -2.36 5.46
N ASP A 206 19.58 -2.29 6.58
CA ASP A 206 20.76 -1.43 6.73
C ASP A 206 21.86 -1.85 5.75
N VAL A 207 22.11 -3.16 5.64
CA VAL A 207 23.08 -3.75 4.71
C VAL A 207 22.67 -3.46 3.26
N ARG A 208 21.39 -3.67 2.93
CA ARG A 208 20.81 -3.39 1.61
C ARG A 208 20.98 -1.92 1.24
N ALA A 209 20.69 -1.00 2.15
CA ALA A 209 20.77 0.44 1.90
C ALA A 209 22.21 0.89 1.59
N ARG A 210 23.18 0.47 2.40
CA ARG A 210 24.61 0.79 2.19
C ARG A 210 25.13 0.22 0.88
N LEU A 211 24.80 -1.04 0.59
CA LEU A 211 25.18 -1.66 -0.68
C LEU A 211 24.54 -0.94 -1.87
N SER A 212 23.26 -0.57 -1.77
CA SER A 212 22.55 0.14 -2.84
C SER A 212 23.18 1.50 -3.12
N GLN A 213 23.67 2.21 -2.09
CA GLN A 213 24.38 3.48 -2.27
C GLN A 213 25.67 3.30 -3.10
N ASP A 214 26.48 2.28 -2.81
CA ASP A 214 27.69 2.00 -3.58
C ASP A 214 27.33 1.62 -5.03
N LEU A 215 26.33 0.76 -5.25
CA LEU A 215 25.90 0.33 -6.58
C LEU A 215 25.30 1.48 -7.41
N GLN A 216 24.54 2.37 -6.78
CA GLN A 216 24.03 3.59 -7.43
C GLN A 216 25.18 4.53 -7.82
N SER A 217 26.20 4.66 -6.97
CA SER A 217 27.38 5.47 -7.28
C SER A 217 28.13 4.91 -8.49
N ILE A 218 28.29 3.58 -8.58
CA ILE A 218 28.87 2.91 -9.76
C ILE A 218 28.03 3.20 -11.00
N SER A 219 26.71 3.06 -10.90
CA SER A 219 25.78 3.27 -12.02
C SER A 219 25.82 4.70 -12.53
N ALA A 220 25.86 5.69 -11.62
CA ALA A 220 25.99 7.10 -11.96
C ALA A 220 27.35 7.39 -12.64
N TRP A 221 28.43 6.80 -12.14
CA TRP A 221 29.75 6.91 -12.76
C TRP A 221 29.79 6.33 -14.18
N ARG A 222 29.15 5.16 -14.40
CA ARG A 222 29.00 4.57 -15.73
C ARG A 222 28.20 5.46 -16.68
N ALA A 223 27.08 5.99 -16.21
CA ALA A 223 26.28 6.93 -16.97
C ALA A 223 27.06 8.23 -17.33
N SER A 224 28.07 8.59 -16.53
CA SER A 224 28.93 9.75 -16.77
C SER A 224 30.11 9.49 -17.72
N GLY A 225 30.22 8.28 -18.28
CA GLY A 225 31.25 7.91 -19.26
C GLY A 225 32.47 7.20 -18.67
N GLU A 226 32.39 6.66 -17.46
CA GLU A 226 33.41 5.77 -16.86
C GLU A 226 34.81 6.41 -16.71
N ASP A 227 34.90 7.73 -16.48
CA ASP A 227 36.18 8.42 -16.25
C ASP A 227 36.89 7.89 -14.98
N PRO A 228 38.05 7.22 -15.09
CA PRO A 228 38.76 6.66 -13.94
C PRO A 228 39.10 7.69 -12.86
N ALA A 229 39.30 8.96 -13.22
CA ALA A 229 39.62 10.04 -12.27
C ALA A 229 38.42 10.45 -11.40
N LYS A 230 37.19 10.09 -11.83
CA LYS A 230 35.92 10.38 -11.13
C LYS A 230 35.28 9.11 -10.56
N ALA A 231 36.01 8.00 -10.52
CA ALA A 231 35.47 6.74 -10.03
C ALA A 231 35.09 6.84 -8.54
N PRO A 232 33.89 6.36 -8.15
CA PRO A 232 33.44 6.43 -6.77
C PRO A 232 34.23 5.48 -5.87
N SER A 233 34.29 5.81 -4.58
CA SER A 233 34.75 4.88 -3.54
C SER A 233 33.60 3.94 -3.20
N THR A 234 33.84 2.63 -3.17
CA THR A 234 32.81 1.59 -2.94
C THR A 234 33.20 0.66 -1.79
N PRO A 235 33.45 1.19 -0.57
CA PRO A 235 34.00 0.41 0.52
C PRO A 235 33.04 -0.68 1.02
N TYR A 236 31.73 -0.44 0.98
CA TYR A 236 30.72 -1.43 1.38
C TYR A 236 30.69 -2.60 0.41
N PHE A 237 30.63 -2.30 -0.88
CA PHE A 237 30.69 -3.30 -1.94
C PHE A 237 31.97 -4.16 -1.84
N ASP A 238 33.13 -3.52 -1.74
CA ASP A 238 34.42 -4.24 -1.72
C ASP A 238 34.52 -5.18 -0.51
N ARG A 239 34.14 -4.69 0.68
CA ARG A 239 34.16 -5.49 1.92
C ARG A 239 33.20 -6.66 1.86
N MET A 240 32.00 -6.44 1.32
CA MET A 240 31.00 -7.51 1.15
C MET A 240 31.48 -8.53 0.11
N LEU A 241 32.10 -8.10 -0.98
CA LEU A 241 32.65 -8.98 -2.02
C LEU A 241 33.75 -9.89 -1.47
N GLU A 242 34.67 -9.33 -0.67
CA GLU A 242 35.73 -10.08 -0.02
C GLU A 242 35.17 -11.07 1.03
N ALA A 243 34.19 -10.64 1.84
CA ALA A 243 33.51 -11.53 2.79
C ALA A 243 32.75 -12.67 2.07
N CYS A 244 32.12 -12.39 0.94
CA CYS A 244 31.46 -13.39 0.08
C CYS A 244 32.48 -14.42 -0.42
N LYS A 245 33.63 -13.96 -0.91
CA LYS A 245 34.73 -14.83 -1.37
C LYS A 245 35.21 -15.75 -0.25
N MET A 246 35.43 -15.22 0.96
CA MET A 246 35.84 -16.02 2.12
C MET A 246 34.77 -17.02 2.56
N ALA A 247 33.49 -16.68 2.38
CA ALA A 247 32.37 -17.58 2.68
C ALA A 247 32.11 -18.61 1.58
N ASN A 248 32.82 -18.53 0.45
CA ASN A 248 32.55 -19.28 -0.76
C ASN A 248 31.10 -19.11 -1.26
N VAL A 249 30.61 -17.87 -1.22
CA VAL A 249 29.29 -17.46 -1.71
C VAL A 249 29.48 -16.48 -2.85
N LYS A 250 28.77 -16.66 -3.97
CA LYS A 250 28.79 -15.67 -5.06
C LYS A 250 28.06 -14.39 -4.63
N PHE A 251 28.59 -13.24 -5.03
CA PHE A 251 28.07 -11.94 -4.58
C PHE A 251 26.62 -11.67 -5.00
N ASP A 252 26.24 -12.06 -6.22
CA ASP A 252 24.87 -11.98 -6.74
C ASP A 252 23.87 -12.79 -5.89
N VAL A 253 24.26 -14.01 -5.49
CA VAL A 253 23.49 -14.86 -4.58
C VAL A 253 23.36 -14.23 -3.20
N PHE A 254 24.45 -13.68 -2.66
CA PHE A 254 24.41 -12.96 -1.39
C PHE A 254 23.50 -11.73 -1.46
N LYS A 255 23.61 -10.91 -2.52
CA LYS A 255 22.75 -9.74 -2.71
C LYS A 255 21.28 -10.15 -2.76
N ALA A 256 20.94 -11.17 -3.55
CA ALA A 256 19.57 -11.70 -3.63
C ALA A 256 19.07 -12.19 -2.25
N ALA A 257 19.95 -12.84 -1.47
CA ALA A 257 19.62 -13.27 -0.11
C ALA A 257 19.39 -12.08 0.85
N VAL A 258 20.16 -10.99 0.74
CA VAL A 258 19.94 -9.76 1.52
C VAL A 258 18.61 -9.11 1.15
N ASP A 259 18.29 -9.04 -0.14
CA ASP A 259 17.03 -8.50 -0.65
C ASP A 259 15.84 -9.32 -0.13
N LEU A 260 15.86 -10.65 -0.30
CA LEU A 260 14.83 -11.57 0.21
C LEU A 260 14.68 -11.49 1.74
N SER A 261 15.78 -11.43 2.48
CA SER A 261 15.74 -11.29 3.94
C SER A 261 15.07 -9.98 4.36
N THR A 262 15.31 -8.91 3.60
CA THR A 262 14.69 -7.61 3.87
C THR A 262 13.21 -7.64 3.55
N ASP A 263 12.82 -8.20 2.41
CA ASP A 263 11.42 -8.27 1.99
C ASP A 263 10.60 -9.18 2.90
N ARG A 264 11.16 -10.34 3.29
CA ARG A 264 10.58 -11.20 4.33
C ARG A 264 10.42 -10.43 5.65
N ASN A 265 11.44 -9.71 6.09
CA ASN A 265 11.35 -8.96 7.34
C ASN A 265 10.25 -7.88 7.27
N ASN A 266 10.13 -7.17 6.15
CA ASN A 266 9.06 -6.19 5.94
C ASN A 266 7.66 -6.81 5.93
N LEU A 267 7.55 -8.06 5.46
CA LEU A 267 6.28 -8.77 5.37
C LEU A 267 5.90 -9.48 6.68
N ALA A 268 6.86 -10.15 7.31
CA ALA A 268 6.65 -11.01 8.48
C ALA A 268 6.72 -10.23 9.81
N HIS A 269 7.42 -9.09 9.83
CA HIS A 269 7.50 -8.27 11.02
C HIS A 269 6.64 -7.01 10.84
N ASN A 270 5.62 -6.90 11.68
CA ASN A 270 4.90 -5.65 11.93
C ASN A 270 5.45 -5.06 13.24
N PRO A 271 6.63 -4.42 13.24
CA PRO A 271 7.22 -3.93 14.47
C PRO A 271 6.31 -2.87 15.09
N PRO A 272 6.26 -2.77 16.43
CA PRO A 272 5.53 -1.68 17.06
C PRO A 272 6.14 -0.33 16.63
N PRO A 273 5.33 0.75 16.60
CA PRO A 273 5.85 2.09 16.33
C PRO A 273 7.06 2.41 17.21
N GLN A 274 8.13 2.92 16.60
CA GLN A 274 9.43 3.08 17.26
C GLN A 274 9.54 4.48 17.88
N ILE A 275 9.85 4.58 19.19
CA ILE A 275 10.01 5.87 19.88
C ILE A 275 10.98 6.80 19.15
N SER A 276 12.07 6.26 18.61
CA SER A 276 13.09 7.05 17.90
C SER A 276 12.58 7.80 16.67
N GLN A 277 11.44 7.39 16.09
CA GLN A 277 10.79 8.05 14.95
C GLN A 277 9.81 9.15 15.40
N HIS A 278 9.52 9.22 16.69
CA HIS A 278 8.57 10.16 17.29
C HIS A 278 9.28 11.03 18.34
N LEU A 279 10.53 11.42 18.06
CA LEU A 279 11.25 12.39 18.89
C LEU A 279 11.03 13.79 18.34
N GLN A 280 10.77 14.74 19.22
CA GLN A 280 10.66 16.14 18.85
C GLN A 280 12.02 16.66 18.34
N PRO A 281 12.03 17.52 17.31
CA PRO A 281 13.25 18.16 16.86
C PRO A 281 13.75 19.13 17.94
N GLY A 282 14.91 18.85 18.53
CA GLY A 282 15.53 19.73 19.52
C GLY A 282 16.47 19.00 20.49
N PRO A 283 17.21 19.77 21.31
CA PRO A 283 18.06 19.20 22.34
C PRO A 283 17.21 18.51 23.41
N GLY A 284 17.48 17.23 23.67
CA GLY A 284 16.84 16.47 24.76
C GLY A 284 16.13 15.19 24.33
N ASN A 285 15.92 14.95 23.04
CA ASN A 285 15.24 13.76 22.52
C ASN A 285 13.91 13.48 23.26
N VAL A 286 13.09 14.53 23.40
CA VAL A 286 11.78 14.44 24.05
C VAL A 286 10.84 13.67 23.15
N VAL A 287 10.10 12.71 23.71
CA VAL A 287 9.14 11.91 22.96
C VAL A 287 7.89 12.73 22.66
N ASP A 288 7.50 12.77 21.39
CA ASP A 288 6.17 13.23 20.96
C ASP A 288 5.14 12.12 21.22
N TRP A 289 4.64 12.10 22.45
CA TRP A 289 3.65 11.12 22.89
C TRP A 289 2.34 11.18 22.10
N ALA A 290 1.96 12.35 21.58
CA ALA A 290 0.76 12.49 20.78
C ALA A 290 0.94 11.81 19.42
N ALA A 291 2.05 12.08 18.72
CA ALA A 291 2.38 11.45 17.45
C ALA A 291 2.58 9.93 17.58
N LEU A 292 3.24 9.49 18.65
CA LEU A 292 3.41 8.06 18.92
C LEU A 292 2.06 7.37 19.16
N LYS A 293 1.18 7.96 19.98
CA LYS A 293 -0.17 7.42 20.23
C LYS A 293 -1.00 7.31 18.95
N ILE A 294 -0.94 8.31 18.06
CA ILE A 294 -1.59 8.26 16.74
C ILE A 294 -1.09 7.05 15.94
N SER A 295 0.21 6.76 15.97
CA SER A 295 0.80 5.63 15.25
C SER A 295 0.38 4.28 15.82
N PHE A 296 0.24 4.18 17.15
CA PHE A 296 -0.33 2.98 17.78
C PHE A 296 -1.82 2.78 17.44
N GLU A 297 -2.61 3.85 17.39
CA GLU A 297 -4.02 3.76 16.95
C GLU A 297 -4.14 3.39 15.46
N ALA A 298 -3.24 3.87 14.61
CA ALA A 298 -3.16 3.45 13.21
C ALA A 298 -2.84 1.95 13.09
N ALA A 299 -1.94 1.41 13.93
CA ALA A 299 -1.67 -0.01 14.00
C ALA A 299 -2.91 -0.81 14.41
N LYS A 300 -3.65 -0.37 15.45
CA LYS A 300 -4.93 -1.01 15.84
C LYS A 300 -5.95 -1.01 14.71
N ASN A 301 -6.08 0.11 14.00
CA ASN A 301 -7.01 0.22 12.87
C ASN A 301 -6.64 -0.73 11.73
N THR A 302 -5.36 -0.94 11.49
CA THR A 302 -4.88 -1.94 10.51
C THR A 302 -5.31 -3.35 10.91
N VAL A 303 -5.15 -3.71 12.18
CA VAL A 303 -5.61 -5.01 12.70
C VAL A 303 -7.14 -5.16 12.62
N ARG A 304 -7.90 -4.11 12.97
CA ARG A 304 -9.37 -4.12 12.86
C ARG A 304 -9.83 -4.30 11.41
N LYS A 305 -9.16 -3.67 10.44
CA LYS A 305 -9.41 -3.89 9.02
C LYS A 305 -9.11 -5.34 8.61
N ALA A 306 -8.02 -5.92 9.12
CA ALA A 306 -7.70 -7.31 8.85
C ALA A 306 -8.81 -8.26 9.34
N HIS A 307 -9.36 -8.03 10.53
CA HIS A 307 -10.55 -8.73 11.03
C HIS A 307 -11.80 -8.47 10.17
N GLY A 308 -12.07 -7.21 9.79
CA GLY A 308 -13.20 -6.86 8.92
C GLY A 308 -13.15 -7.53 7.55
N ASN A 309 -11.96 -7.90 7.09
CA ASN A 309 -11.72 -8.64 5.85
C ASN A 309 -11.66 -10.16 6.06
N GLY A 310 -11.89 -10.67 7.28
CA GLY A 310 -11.89 -12.10 7.58
C GLY A 310 -10.51 -12.75 7.76
N TYR A 311 -9.42 -11.97 7.80
CA TYR A 311 -8.07 -12.51 8.00
C TYR A 311 -7.77 -12.89 9.46
N LEU A 312 -8.56 -12.38 10.40
CA LEU A 312 -8.44 -12.66 11.82
C LEU A 312 -9.80 -13.00 12.38
N ASP A 313 -9.88 -13.99 13.25
CA ASP A 313 -11.06 -14.20 14.08
C ASP A 313 -11.13 -13.19 15.25
N ALA A 314 -12.25 -13.21 15.98
CA ALA A 314 -12.50 -12.27 17.07
C ALA A 314 -11.51 -12.43 18.24
N ASP A 315 -11.04 -13.66 18.52
CA ASP A 315 -10.10 -13.94 19.60
C ASP A 315 -8.69 -13.47 19.23
N GLN A 316 -8.27 -13.71 17.99
CA GLN A 316 -7.01 -13.22 17.42
C GLN A 316 -6.97 -11.68 17.41
N LEU A 317 -8.06 -11.02 16.98
CA LEU A 317 -8.19 -9.56 17.06
C LEU A 317 -8.00 -9.08 18.51
N LYS A 318 -8.67 -9.71 19.47
CA LYS A 318 -8.57 -9.35 20.89
C LYS A 318 -7.15 -9.51 21.42
N VAL A 319 -6.47 -10.60 21.08
CA VAL A 319 -5.07 -10.83 21.46
C VAL A 319 -4.16 -9.74 20.86
N PHE A 320 -4.30 -9.42 19.58
CA PHE A 320 -3.47 -8.39 18.94
C PHE A 320 -3.70 -6.99 19.53
N LEU A 321 -4.95 -6.58 19.75
CA LEU A 321 -5.23 -5.29 20.39
C LEU A 321 -4.62 -5.22 21.80
N LYS A 322 -4.74 -6.30 22.58
CA LYS A 322 -4.12 -6.40 23.90
C LYS A 322 -2.59 -6.31 23.85
N LEU A 323 -1.95 -6.92 22.84
CA LEU A 323 -0.51 -6.81 22.65
C LEU A 323 -0.09 -5.39 22.29
N ILE A 324 -0.81 -4.72 21.38
CA ILE A 324 -0.54 -3.33 21.00
C ILE A 324 -0.67 -2.40 22.21
N ASP A 325 -1.75 -2.52 22.97
CA ASP A 325 -1.97 -1.76 24.20
C ASP A 325 -0.91 -2.07 25.27
N GLY A 326 -0.57 -3.35 25.43
CA GLY A 326 0.47 -3.80 26.34
C GLY A 326 1.81 -3.16 26.01
N VAL A 327 2.23 -3.18 24.74
CA VAL A 327 3.47 -2.55 24.28
C VAL A 327 3.43 -1.05 24.58
N PHE A 328 2.36 -0.32 24.20
CA PHE A 328 2.28 1.11 24.48
C PHE A 328 2.38 1.42 25.98
N GLY A 329 1.72 0.61 26.82
CA GLY A 329 1.79 0.72 28.28
C GLY A 329 3.17 0.45 28.89
N THR A 330 4.05 -0.30 28.20
CA THR A 330 5.46 -0.43 28.63
C THR A 330 6.27 0.84 28.40
N LEU A 331 5.86 1.71 27.47
CA LEU A 331 6.60 2.92 27.11
C LEU A 331 6.21 4.12 27.97
N GLN A 332 4.94 4.19 28.36
CA GLN A 332 4.40 5.32 29.10
C GLN A 332 3.54 4.85 30.27
N ALA A 333 3.78 5.46 31.44
CA ALA A 333 2.94 5.31 32.60
C ALA A 333 2.26 6.65 32.95
N PRO A 334 0.99 6.66 33.39
CA PRO A 334 0.40 7.86 33.94
C PRO A 334 1.13 8.24 35.23
N ASP A 335 1.50 9.51 35.38
CA ASP A 335 2.04 10.03 36.62
C ASP A 335 0.93 9.96 37.70
N PRO A 336 1.18 9.31 38.86
CA PRO A 336 0.15 9.10 39.88
C PRO A 336 -0.43 10.39 40.46
N SER A 337 0.30 11.51 40.37
CA SER A 337 -0.06 12.78 40.98
C SER A 337 -0.74 13.74 40.01
N THR A 338 -0.42 13.66 38.72
CA THR A 338 -0.93 14.59 37.71
C THR A 338 -1.81 13.93 36.64
N GLY A 339 -1.81 12.59 36.56
CA GLY A 339 -2.43 11.85 35.47
C GLY A 339 -1.74 12.04 34.11
N VAL A 340 -0.68 12.86 34.06
CA VAL A 340 0.06 13.15 32.84
C VAL A 340 0.97 11.97 32.53
N ALA A 341 0.91 11.56 31.27
CA ALA A 341 1.86 10.73 30.57
C ALA A 341 3.35 10.97 30.97
N LYS A 342 4.02 9.96 31.56
CA LYS A 342 5.44 10.00 31.93
C LYS A 342 6.21 8.81 31.35
N ASP A 343 7.45 9.07 30.95
CA ASP A 343 8.40 8.06 30.46
C ASP A 343 8.61 6.95 31.50
N THR A 344 8.55 5.70 31.05
CA THR A 344 8.94 4.54 31.87
C THR A 344 10.46 4.35 31.86
N ALA A 345 10.95 3.41 32.69
CA ALA A 345 12.34 2.98 32.64
C ALA A 345 12.75 2.45 31.26
N GLU A 346 11.84 1.78 30.56
CA GLU A 346 12.07 1.27 29.21
C GLU A 346 12.25 2.43 28.21
N THR A 347 11.38 3.44 28.26
CA THR A 347 11.57 4.65 27.45
C THR A 347 12.89 5.33 27.76
N GLY A 348 13.27 5.44 29.03
CA GLY A 348 14.58 5.96 29.43
C GLY A 348 15.75 5.18 28.81
N HIS A 349 15.66 3.85 28.79
CA HIS A 349 16.65 2.97 28.16
C HIS A 349 16.71 3.16 26.63
N ILE A 350 15.57 3.22 25.95
CA ILE A 350 15.47 3.46 24.51
C ILE A 350 16.08 4.83 24.15
N LEU A 351 15.73 5.88 24.90
CA LEU A 351 16.26 7.23 24.67
C LEU A 351 17.76 7.30 24.93
N LYS A 352 18.28 6.58 25.92
CA LYS A 352 19.72 6.47 26.16
C LYS A 352 20.41 5.78 24.97
N ASN A 353 19.90 4.63 24.53
CA ASN A 353 20.47 3.91 23.39
C ASN A 353 20.42 4.74 22.12
N HIS A 354 19.35 5.52 21.91
CA HIS A 354 19.25 6.45 20.78
C HIS A 354 20.30 7.57 20.86
N ARG A 355 20.50 8.16 22.05
CA ARG A 355 21.56 9.17 22.28
C ARG A 355 22.95 8.59 22.08
N ASP A 356 23.20 7.40 22.60
CA ASP A 356 24.46 6.69 22.45
C ASP A 356 24.69 6.37 20.96
N ALA A 357 23.64 5.97 20.22
CA ALA A 357 23.70 5.76 18.78
C ALA A 357 23.92 7.05 17.98
N GLN A 358 23.27 8.17 18.32
CA GLN A 358 23.52 9.48 17.70
C GLN A 358 24.95 9.98 17.98
N THR A 359 25.43 9.80 19.20
CA THR A 359 26.81 10.12 19.59
C THR A 359 27.79 9.22 18.85
N ALA A 360 27.50 7.93 18.79
CA ALA A 360 28.27 6.95 18.03
C ALA A 360 28.22 7.24 16.54
N ALA A 361 27.12 7.73 15.98
CA ALA A 361 26.96 8.11 14.57
C ALA A 361 27.70 9.40 14.23
N THR A 362 27.67 10.40 15.13
CA THR A 362 28.47 11.63 15.00
C THR A 362 29.96 11.30 15.13
N LYS A 363 30.29 10.34 16.00
CA LYS A 363 31.63 9.76 16.06
C LYS A 363 31.90 8.94 14.79
N ALA A 364 30.93 8.17 14.26
CA ALA A 364 30.90 7.34 13.04
C ALA A 364 31.18 8.15 11.78
N ALA A 365 30.71 9.39 11.73
CA ALA A 365 31.05 10.35 10.70
C ALA A 365 32.56 10.69 10.68
N ARG A 366 33.31 10.35 11.74
CA ARG A 366 34.78 10.35 11.77
C ARG A 366 35.41 8.98 11.46
N TRP A 367 34.62 7.92 11.30
CA TRP A 367 35.10 6.60 10.89
C TRP A 367 35.14 6.60 9.38
N ILE A 368 36.30 7.00 8.88
CA ILE A 368 36.59 7.05 7.46
C ILE A 368 36.52 5.61 6.95
N ALA A 369 35.49 5.31 6.16
CA ALA A 369 35.42 4.03 5.45
C ALA A 369 36.76 3.79 4.73
N PRO A 370 37.29 2.56 4.71
CA PRO A 370 38.58 2.30 4.07
C PRO A 370 38.61 2.82 2.64
N ALA A 371 39.75 3.34 2.21
CA ALA A 371 39.91 3.76 0.82
C ALA A 371 39.64 2.57 -0.11
N SER A 372 38.75 2.77 -1.07
CA SER A 372 38.32 1.76 -2.04
C SER A 372 38.67 2.26 -3.45
N PRO A 373 39.98 2.35 -3.79
CA PRO A 373 40.40 2.94 -5.05
C PRO A 373 39.91 2.12 -6.25
N TYR A 374 39.71 2.81 -7.36
CA TYR A 374 39.41 2.17 -8.64
C TYR A 374 40.63 1.47 -9.21
N HIS A 375 40.40 0.33 -9.86
CA HIS A 375 41.33 -0.30 -10.80
C HIS A 375 40.53 -0.85 -11.97
N GLN A 376 41.17 -0.95 -13.13
CA GLN A 376 40.50 -1.44 -14.33
C GLN A 376 39.89 -2.83 -14.09
N GLY A 377 38.62 -3.00 -14.45
CA GLY A 377 37.88 -4.26 -14.29
C GLY A 377 37.27 -4.47 -12.90
N LYS A 378 37.49 -3.60 -11.92
CA LYS A 378 36.99 -3.73 -10.53
C LYS A 378 35.50 -4.05 -10.45
N TRP A 379 34.69 -3.41 -11.29
CA TRP A 379 33.23 -3.58 -11.29
C TRP A 379 32.71 -4.30 -12.54
N ALA A 380 33.55 -5.06 -13.25
CA ALA A 380 33.14 -5.71 -14.50
C ALA A 380 31.91 -6.62 -14.32
N ASP A 381 31.79 -7.26 -13.15
CA ASP A 381 30.69 -8.18 -12.82
C ASP A 381 29.45 -7.49 -12.26
N VAL A 382 29.49 -6.17 -12.02
CA VAL A 382 28.30 -5.41 -11.58
C VAL A 382 27.45 -5.14 -12.82
N PRO A 383 26.17 -5.56 -12.87
CA PRO A 383 25.28 -5.30 -14.01
C PRO A 383 25.26 -3.82 -14.40
N LYS A 384 25.24 -3.54 -15.71
CA LYS A 384 25.21 -2.18 -16.24
C LYS A 384 23.88 -1.49 -16.00
#